data_AF-A0A527H2D6-F1
#
_entry.id   AF-A0A527H2D6-F1
#
_cell.length_a   1.000
_cell.length_b   1.000
_cell.length_c   1.000
_cell.angle_alpha   90.00
_cell.angle_beta   90.00
_cell.angle_gamma   90.00
#
_symmetry.space_group_name_H-M   'P 1'
#
loop_
_entity.id
_entity.type
_entity.pdbx_description
1 polymer ?
#
loop_
_entity_poly.entity_id
_entity_poly.type
_entity_poly.pdbx_seq_one_letter_code
_entity_poly.pdbx_strand_id
1 'polypeptide(L)' 'MLGLMQEWPLLCHKLIDNAERQHGVREIVTRSIEGPIVRTTYADIHRRALKVAQRL' A
#
# COMPACT_ATOMS: atom_id res chain seq x y z
N MET A 1 31.28 -7.39 17.20
CA MET A 1 30.09 -7.29 18.07
C MET A 1 29.04 -6.48 17.32
N LEU A 2 27.83 -7.01 17.12
CA LEU A 2 26.72 -6.30 16.45
C LEU A 2 25.88 -5.52 17.49
N GLY A 3 25.11 -4.52 17.04
CA GLY A 3 24.26 -3.70 17.92
C GLY A 3 22.99 -4.42 18.37
N LEU A 4 22.44 -4.03 19.54
CA LEU A 4 21.22 -4.60 20.13
C LEU A 4 19.92 -3.98 19.56
N MET A 5 19.95 -3.50 18.33
CA MET A 5 18.80 -2.86 17.69
C MET A 5 17.90 -3.90 17.03
N GLN A 6 16.63 -3.54 16.85
CA GLN A 6 15.70 -4.39 16.11
C GLN A 6 16.10 -4.48 14.64
N GLU A 7 16.10 -5.69 14.11
CA GLU A 7 16.29 -5.92 12.68
C GLU A 7 14.99 -5.69 11.93
N TRP A 8 14.96 -4.62 11.13
CA TRP A 8 13.81 -4.25 10.29
C TRP A 8 14.24 -4.21 8.82
N PRO A 9 13.95 -5.25 8.01
CA PRO A 9 14.28 -5.21 6.60
C PRO A 9 13.46 -4.14 5.88
N LEU A 10 14.11 -3.40 4.97
CA LEU A 10 13.50 -2.35 4.15
C LEU A 10 12.85 -2.95 2.91
N LEU A 11 11.58 -3.34 3.05
CA LEU A 11 10.81 -4.00 1.99
C LEU A 11 9.77 -3.03 1.41
N CYS A 12 9.59 -3.02 0.08
CA CYS A 12 8.67 -2.11 -0.59
C CYS A 12 7.22 -2.24 -0.08
N HIS A 13 6.75 -3.46 0.19
CA HIS A 13 5.37 -3.66 0.66
C HIS A 13 5.11 -3.04 2.04
N LYS A 14 6.13 -2.85 2.89
CA LYS A 14 5.96 -2.20 4.19
C LYS A 14 5.50 -0.74 4.07
N LEU A 15 5.75 -0.09 2.93
CA LEU A 15 5.25 1.25 2.64
C LEU A 15 3.73 1.26 2.52
N ILE A 16 3.15 0.29 1.79
CA ILE A 16 1.69 0.22 1.61
C ILE A 16 0.99 -0.29 2.87
N ASP A 17 1.64 -1.17 3.65
CA ASP A 17 1.15 -1.57 4.97
C ASP A 17 1.06 -0.36 5.93
N ASN A 18 2.08 0.51 5.93
CA ASN A 18 2.05 1.73 6.74
C ASN A 18 0.99 2.73 6.24
N ALA A 19 0.84 2.88 4.92
CA ALA A 19 -0.12 3.80 4.34
C ALA A 19 -1.57 3.41 4.67
N GLU A 20 -1.90 2.11 4.67
CA GLU A 20 -3.22 1.62 5.11
C GLU A 20 -3.47 1.91 6.59
N ARG A 21 -2.51 1.61 7.47
CA ARG A 21 -2.67 1.80 8.93
C ARG A 21 -2.78 3.25 9.35
N GLN A 22 -1.96 4.13 8.78
CA GLN A 22 -1.86 5.53 9.21
C GLN A 22 -2.76 6.47 8.38
N HIS A 23 -3.00 6.12 7.13
CA HIS A 23 -3.67 6.99 6.16
C HIS A 23 -4.75 6.26 5.35
N GLY A 24 -5.37 5.23 5.92
CA GLY A 24 -6.29 4.33 5.22
C GLY A 24 -7.40 5.04 4.43
N VAL A 25 -7.95 6.14 4.97
CA VAL A 25 -9.04 6.92 4.33
C VAL A 25 -8.56 8.01 3.37
N ARG A 26 -7.24 8.22 3.24
CA ARG A 26 -6.67 9.24 2.33
C ARG A 26 -7.02 8.88 0.89
N GLU A 27 -7.68 9.80 0.21
CA GLU A 27 -8.12 9.62 -1.17
C GLU A 27 -6.92 9.61 -2.14
N ILE A 28 -6.99 8.69 -3.09
CA ILE A 28 -6.12 8.62 -4.26
C ILE A 28 -7.00 8.73 -5.49
N VAL A 29 -6.73 9.73 -6.32
CA VAL A 29 -7.49 10.06 -7.52
C VAL A 29 -6.65 9.73 -8.74
N THR A 30 -7.24 9.01 -9.70
CA THR A 30 -6.56 8.62 -10.93
C THR A 30 -7.50 8.81 -12.11
N ARG A 31 -6.99 9.35 -13.22
CA ARG A 31 -7.72 9.35 -14.49
C ARG A 31 -7.44 8.03 -15.21
N SER A 32 -8.47 7.22 -15.43
CA SER A 32 -8.28 5.96 -16.16
C SER A 32 -8.08 6.23 -17.66
N ILE A 33 -7.50 5.26 -18.36
CA ILE A 33 -7.22 5.36 -19.80
C ILE A 33 -8.50 5.42 -20.64
N GLU A 34 -9.61 4.90 -20.10
CA GLU A 34 -10.95 4.99 -20.68
C GLU A 34 -11.58 6.38 -20.53
N GLY A 35 -10.99 7.27 -19.72
CA GLY A 35 -11.44 8.65 -19.52
C GLY A 35 -12.00 8.99 -18.12
N PRO A 36 -12.76 8.12 -17.43
CA PRO A 36 -13.32 8.41 -16.11
C PRO A 36 -12.27 8.74 -15.03
N ILE A 37 -12.65 9.60 -14.08
CA ILE A 37 -11.91 9.79 -12.84
C ILE A 37 -12.31 8.72 -11.83
N VAL A 38 -11.34 7.89 -11.45
CA VAL A 38 -11.49 6.85 -10.44
C VAL A 38 -10.93 7.36 -9.13
N ARG A 39 -11.68 7.15 -8.05
CA ARG A 39 -11.31 7.52 -6.68
C ARG A 39 -11.22 6.26 -5.85
N THR A 40 -10.18 6.17 -5.03
CA THR A 40 -9.95 5.06 -4.12
C THR A 40 -9.21 5.56 -2.87
N THR A 41 -8.87 4.65 -1.95
CA THR A 41 -8.19 4.97 -0.70
C THR A 41 -6.98 4.04 -0.50
N TYR A 42 -6.04 4.40 0.37
CA TYR A 42 -4.92 3.49 0.69
C TYR A 42 -5.41 2.14 1.24
N ALA A 43 -6.50 2.12 2.02
CA ALA A 43 -7.08 0.87 2.52
C ALA A 43 -7.61 -0.03 1.39
N ASP A 44 -8.27 0.56 0.38
CA ASP A 44 -8.77 -0.20 -0.76
C ASP A 44 -7.66 -0.69 -1.69
N ILE A 45 -6.62 0.13 -1.92
CA ILE A 45 -5.45 -0.28 -2.69
C ILE A 45 -4.72 -1.41 -1.99
N HIS A 46 -4.49 -1.32 -0.66
CA HIS A 46 -3.85 -2.38 0.12
C HIS A 46 -4.60 -3.71 0.00
N ARG A 47 -5.92 -3.69 0.22
CA ARG A 47 -6.78 -4.88 0.08
C ARG A 47 -6.67 -5.50 -1.32
N ARG A 48 -6.61 -4.66 -2.37
CA ARG A 48 -6.44 -5.13 -3.76
C ARG A 48 -5.05 -5.68 -4.01
N ALA A 49 -4.00 -5.04 -3.48
CA ALA A 49 -2.62 -5.50 -3.63
C ALA A 49 -2.43 -6.90 -3.02
N LEU A 50 -3.01 -7.16 -1.85
CA LEU A 50 -2.98 -8.50 -1.23
C LEU A 50 -3.67 -9.56 -2.10
N LYS A 51 -4.83 -9.23 -2.71
CA LYS A 51 -5.52 -10.15 -3.62
C LYS A 51 -4.69 -10.49 -4.85
N VAL A 52 -3.97 -9.51 -5.41
CA VAL A 52 -3.08 -9.73 -6.55
C VAL A 52 -1.88 -10.58 -6.13
N ALA A 53 -1.25 -10.27 -5.00
CA ALA A 53 -0.11 -11.01 -4.46
C ALA A 53 -0.45 -12.47 -4.12
N GLN A 54 -1.67 -12.77 -3.68
CA GLN A 54 -2.10 -14.15 -3.43
C GLN A 54 -2.30 -14.97 -4.72
N ARG A 55 -2.55 -14.29 -5.85
CA ARG A 55 -2.92 -14.93 -7.11
C ARG A 55 -1.76 -15.08 -8.10
N LEU A 56 -0.69 -14.32 -7.91
CA LEU A 56 0.57 -14.41 -8.67
C LEU A 56 1.51 -15.43 -8.02
#